data_AF-A0A8J3LZT1-F1
#
_entry.id   AF-A0A8J3LZT1-F1
#
_cell.length_a   1.000
_cell.length_b   1.000
_cell.length_c   1.000
_cell.angle_alpha   90.00
_cell.angle_beta   90.00
_cell.angle_gamma   90.00
#
_symmetry.space_group_name_H-M   'P 1'
#
loop_
_entity.id
_entity.type
_entity.pdbx_description
1 polymer ?
#
loop_
_entity_poly.entity_id
_entity_poly.type
_entity_poly.pdbx_seq_one_letter_code
_entity_poly.pdbx_strand_id
1 'polypeptide(L)'
;MSGVDAAGALARAATLGPYFRWEPAESGAGWRPWRELADEEVVAERVRTARTALAQRGGLSEDVLPERVVASVTFLGYAARAVSPLLAAAAMTGTFPIVAPADLWWRPVSGGPLPLAYTGAVPRPTPALSPRRSWRSRSAPC
;
A
#
# COMPACT_ATOMS: atom_id res chain seq x y z
N MET A 1 -25.50 -4.11 13.04
CA MET A 1 -24.10 -3.65 12.94
C MET A 1 -24.04 -2.59 11.87
N SER A 2 -24.01 -1.32 12.24
CA SER A 2 -23.69 -0.26 11.28
C SER A 2 -22.25 -0.51 10.81
N GLY A 3 -22.06 -0.74 9.51
CA GLY A 3 -20.74 -1.02 8.95
C GLY A 3 -19.79 0.14 9.23
N VAL A 4 -18.53 -0.17 9.51
CA VAL A 4 -17.49 0.85 9.61
C VAL A 4 -17.37 1.53 8.25
N ASP A 5 -17.36 2.85 8.21
CA ASP A 5 -17.11 3.57 6.96
C ASP A 5 -15.66 3.38 6.47
N ALA A 6 -15.38 3.76 5.23
CA ALA A 6 -14.08 3.50 4.63
C ALA A 6 -12.93 4.22 5.36
N ALA A 7 -13.17 5.45 5.82
CA ALA A 7 -12.17 6.24 6.54
C ALA A 7 -11.85 5.64 7.91
N GLY A 8 -12.85 5.20 8.66
CA GLY A 8 -12.72 4.48 9.91
C GLY A 8 -11.98 3.15 9.74
N ALA A 9 -12.27 2.40 8.67
CA ALA A 9 -11.58 1.15 8.38
C ALA A 9 -10.08 1.38 8.07
N LEU A 10 -9.74 2.42 7.30
CA LEU A 10 -8.35 2.83 7.04
C LEU A 10 -7.65 3.34 8.31
N ALA A 11 -8.34 4.07 9.17
CA ALA A 11 -7.80 4.52 10.45
C ALA A 11 -7.47 3.34 11.38
N ARG A 12 -8.30 2.29 11.38
CA ARG A 12 -8.02 1.03 12.10
C ARG A 12 -6.82 0.30 11.51
N ALA A 13 -6.69 0.20 10.19
CA ALA A 13 -5.52 -0.40 9.55
C ALA A 13 -4.21 0.33 9.94
N ALA A 14 -4.25 1.66 9.98
CA ALA A 14 -3.10 2.51 10.27
C ALA A 14 -2.46 2.26 11.66
N THR A 15 -3.14 1.57 12.59
CA THR A 15 -2.59 1.21 13.89
C THR A 15 -1.56 0.08 13.82
N LEU A 16 -1.51 -0.68 12.73
CA LEU A 16 -0.53 -1.76 12.52
C LEU A 16 0.87 -1.26 12.13
N GLY A 17 0.98 0.02 11.74
CA GLY A 17 2.26 0.67 11.47
C GLY A 17 2.31 1.48 10.17
N PRO A 18 3.48 2.04 9.83
CA PRO A 18 3.62 3.01 8.74
C PRO A 18 3.19 2.49 7.36
N TYR A 19 3.38 1.20 7.07
CA TYR A 19 2.97 0.61 5.79
C TYR A 19 1.44 0.48 5.64
N PHE A 20 0.68 0.53 6.73
CA PHE A 20 -0.77 0.37 6.75
C PHE A 20 -1.55 1.69 6.78
N ARG A 21 -0.87 2.84 6.71
CA ARG A 21 -1.49 4.15 6.83
C ARG A 21 -1.77 4.81 5.48
N TRP A 22 -3.02 5.12 5.15
CA TRP A 22 -3.32 6.14 4.14
C TRP A 22 -3.82 7.40 4.85
N GLU A 23 -3.31 8.54 4.45
CA GLU A 23 -3.67 9.85 5.01
C GLU A 23 -4.94 10.37 4.30
N PRO A 24 -5.89 11.02 4.99
CA PRO A 24 -6.86 11.86 4.29
C PRO A 24 -6.10 13.01 3.63
N ALA A 25 -6.30 13.24 2.33
CA ALA A 25 -5.59 14.30 1.63
C ALA A 25 -6.11 15.68 2.05
N GLU A 26 -5.24 16.51 2.60
CA GLU A 26 -5.49 17.94 2.80
C GLU A 26 -4.88 18.75 1.65
N SER A 27 -5.60 19.77 1.17
CA SER A 27 -5.15 20.64 0.08
C SER A 27 -3.81 21.31 0.40
N GLY A 28 -2.87 21.30 -0.57
CA GLY A 28 -1.66 22.13 -0.53
C GLY A 28 -0.36 21.48 -0.02
N ALA A 29 -0.37 20.22 0.41
CA ALA A 29 0.79 19.60 1.08
C ALA A 29 1.79 18.84 0.17
N GLY A 30 1.97 19.26 -1.09
CA GLY A 30 2.89 18.60 -2.03
C GLY A 30 2.43 17.22 -2.52
N TRP A 31 1.13 16.94 -2.41
CA TRP A 31 0.50 15.75 -2.95
C TRP A 31 0.46 15.78 -4.47
N ARG A 32 0.84 14.65 -5.08
CA ARG A 32 0.87 14.41 -6.52
C ARG A 32 -0.10 13.28 -6.87
N PRO A 33 -0.77 13.32 -8.02
CA PRO A 33 -1.62 12.22 -8.49
C PRO A 33 -0.88 10.88 -8.52
N TRP A 34 -1.48 9.82 -7.99
CA TRP A 34 -0.89 8.46 -7.97
C TRP A 34 -0.44 7.98 -9.35
N ARG A 35 -1.18 8.35 -10.40
CA ARG A 35 -0.87 7.99 -11.80
C ARG A 35 0.52 8.42 -12.25
N GLU A 36 1.11 9.44 -11.63
CA GLU A 36 2.47 9.88 -11.96
C GLU A 36 3.54 8.84 -11.60
N LEU A 37 3.25 7.86 -10.73
CA LEU A 37 4.18 6.76 -10.47
C LEU A 37 4.24 5.72 -11.60
N ALA A 38 3.45 5.89 -12.67
CA ALA A 38 3.60 5.16 -13.91
C ALA A 38 4.52 5.88 -14.91
N ASP A 39 4.90 7.13 -14.64
CA ASP A 39 5.81 7.91 -15.48
C ASP A 39 7.27 7.47 -15.25
N GLU A 40 8.01 7.27 -16.35
CA GLU A 40 9.37 6.74 -16.32
C GLU A 40 10.35 7.67 -15.59
N GLU A 41 10.26 8.98 -15.81
CA GLU A 41 11.14 9.96 -15.17
C GLU A 41 10.87 10.02 -13.66
N VAL A 42 9.59 9.96 -13.28
CA VAL A 42 9.20 9.90 -11.87
C VAL A 42 9.72 8.64 -11.21
N VAL A 43 9.55 7.47 -11.85
CA VAL A 43 10.08 6.20 -11.33
C VAL A 43 11.60 6.26 -11.17
N ALA A 44 12.32 6.74 -12.19
CA ALA A 44 13.77 6.85 -12.16
C ALA A 44 14.26 7.76 -11.01
N GLU A 45 13.61 8.91 -10.81
CA GLU A 45 13.91 9.81 -9.68
C GLU A 45 13.67 9.13 -8.33
N ARG A 46 12.59 8.36 -8.21
CA ARG A 46 12.31 7.65 -6.96
C ARG A 46 13.29 6.51 -6.69
N VAL A 47 13.75 5.80 -7.72
CA VAL A 47 14.80 4.78 -7.59
C VAL A 47 16.11 5.42 -7.15
N ARG A 48 16.50 6.58 -7.74
CA ARG A 48 17.68 7.35 -7.31
C ARG A 48 17.57 7.78 -5.85
N THR A 49 16.43 8.37 -5.46
CA THR A 49 16.18 8.76 -4.06
C THR A 49 16.28 7.55 -3.10
N ALA A 50 15.72 6.40 -3.49
CA ALA A 50 15.78 5.18 -2.68
C ALA A 50 17.20 4.64 -2.55
N ARG A 51 18.02 4.72 -3.60
CA ARG A 51 19.43 4.31 -3.57
C ARG A 51 20.20 5.11 -2.52
N THR A 52 20.07 6.44 -2.56
CA THR A 52 20.68 7.32 -1.57
C THR A 52 20.21 7.00 -0.15
N ALA A 53 18.91 6.81 0.05
CA ALA A 53 18.35 6.48 1.35
C ALA A 53 18.85 5.12 1.91
N LEU A 54 18.96 4.11 1.05
CA LEU A 54 19.44 2.77 1.41
C LEU A 54 20.94 2.80 1.73
N ALA A 55 21.73 3.49 0.92
CA ALA A 55 23.17 3.67 1.13
C ALA A 55 23.45 4.34 2.48
N GLN A 56 22.78 5.47 2.75
CA GLN A 56 22.90 6.20 4.01
C GLN A 56 22.51 5.35 5.23
N ARG A 57 21.40 4.60 5.15
CA ARG A 57 20.95 3.73 6.25
C ARG A 57 21.87 2.54 6.49
N GLY A 58 22.48 2.01 5.44
CA GLY A 58 23.39 0.88 5.50
C GLY A 58 24.82 1.26 5.86
N GLY A 59 25.18 2.54 5.87
CA GLY A 59 26.59 2.97 5.92
C GLY A 59 27.39 2.48 4.70
N LEU A 60 26.72 2.32 3.57
CA LEU A 60 27.29 1.81 2.32
C LEU A 60 27.48 2.96 1.34
N SER A 61 28.40 2.76 0.39
CA SER A 61 28.47 3.62 -0.79
C SER A 61 27.37 3.23 -1.79
N GLU A 62 26.92 4.17 -2.63
CA GLU A 62 25.84 3.90 -3.58
C GLU A 62 26.24 2.92 -4.68
N ASP A 63 27.52 2.90 -5.07
CA ASP A 63 28.09 2.02 -6.11
C ASP A 63 27.91 0.52 -5.80
N VAL A 64 27.91 0.13 -4.53
CA VAL A 64 27.66 -1.26 -4.12
C VAL A 64 26.19 -1.67 -4.15
N LEU A 65 25.26 -0.74 -4.39
CA LEU A 65 23.83 -1.02 -4.54
C LEU A 65 23.46 -1.12 -6.02
N PRO A 66 23.23 -2.33 -6.57
CA PRO A 66 22.86 -2.48 -7.98
C PRO A 66 21.51 -1.81 -8.25
N GLU A 67 21.41 -1.06 -9.34
CA GLU A 67 20.19 -0.30 -9.69
C GLU A 67 18.94 -1.20 -9.73
N ARG A 68 19.05 -2.38 -10.35
CA ARG A 68 17.96 -3.37 -10.41
C ARG A 68 17.44 -3.76 -9.02
N VAL A 69 18.33 -3.91 -8.04
CA VAL A 69 17.95 -4.30 -6.67
C VAL A 69 17.19 -3.15 -6.00
N VAL A 70 17.71 -1.92 -6.14
CA VAL A 70 17.04 -0.72 -5.60
C VAL A 70 15.67 -0.54 -6.23
N ALA A 71 15.58 -0.64 -7.55
CA ALA A 71 14.31 -0.56 -8.28
C ALA A 71 13.31 -1.61 -7.78
N SER A 72 13.74 -2.86 -7.64
CA SER A 72 12.88 -3.96 -7.15
C SER A 72 12.35 -3.68 -5.73
N VAL A 73 13.22 -3.20 -4.82
CA VAL A 73 12.81 -2.86 -3.44
C VAL A 73 11.88 -1.65 -3.43
N THR A 74 12.11 -0.65 -4.28
CA THR A 74 11.22 0.52 -4.42
C THR A 74 9.82 0.09 -4.88
N PHE A 75 9.73 -0.72 -5.94
CA PHE A 75 8.44 -1.24 -6.43
C PHE A 75 7.74 -2.13 -5.41
N LEU A 76 8.48 -2.97 -4.68
CA LEU A 76 7.92 -3.75 -3.58
C LEU A 76 7.32 -2.84 -2.50
N GLY A 77 8.01 -1.74 -2.16
CA GLY A 77 7.49 -0.72 -1.26
C GLY A 77 6.19 -0.10 -1.76
N TYR A 78 6.06 0.18 -3.06
CA TYR A 78 4.83 0.74 -3.64
C TYR A 78 3.68 -0.24 -3.59
N ALA A 79 3.93 -1.50 -4.00
CA ALA A 79 2.92 -2.56 -3.91
C ALA A 79 2.48 -2.77 -2.46
N ALA A 80 3.41 -2.82 -1.51
CA ALA A 80 3.10 -2.95 -0.10
C ALA A 80 2.23 -1.79 0.40
N ARG A 81 2.52 -0.54 -0.01
CA ARG A 81 1.75 0.64 0.40
C ARG A 81 0.38 0.73 -0.26
N ALA A 82 0.23 0.23 -1.49
CA ALA A 82 -1.04 0.19 -2.19
C ALA A 82 -1.99 -0.90 -1.61
N VAL A 83 -1.44 -2.04 -1.19
CA VAL A 83 -2.24 -3.23 -0.84
C VAL A 83 -2.44 -3.38 0.67
N SER A 84 -1.41 -3.15 1.48
CA SER A 84 -1.44 -3.47 2.92
C SER A 84 -2.55 -2.76 3.70
N PRO A 85 -2.79 -1.44 3.52
CA PRO A 85 -3.87 -0.73 4.22
C PRO A 85 -5.26 -1.32 3.92
N LEU A 86 -5.52 -1.69 2.67
CA LEU A 86 -6.79 -2.26 2.23
C LEU A 86 -7.02 -3.66 2.81
N LEU A 87 -5.99 -4.51 2.77
CA LEU A 87 -6.05 -5.85 3.37
C LEU A 87 -6.22 -5.80 4.88
N ALA A 88 -5.52 -4.90 5.57
CA ALA A 88 -5.67 -4.73 7.01
C ALA A 88 -7.05 -4.20 7.39
N ALA A 89 -7.57 -3.20 6.66
CA ALA A 89 -8.93 -2.71 6.86
C ALA A 89 -9.96 -3.83 6.74
N ALA A 90 -9.85 -4.65 5.68
CA ALA A 90 -10.69 -5.81 5.46
C ALA A 90 -10.57 -6.85 6.60
N ALA A 91 -9.36 -7.21 6.98
CA ALA A 91 -9.12 -8.21 8.02
C ALA A 91 -9.57 -7.76 9.42
N MET A 92 -9.43 -6.47 9.74
CA MET A 92 -9.70 -5.94 11.07
C MET A 92 -11.16 -5.49 11.27
N THR A 93 -11.85 -5.12 10.19
CA THR A 93 -13.19 -4.50 10.27
C THR A 93 -14.24 -5.16 9.39
N GLY A 94 -13.86 -6.13 8.55
CA GLY A 94 -14.75 -6.72 7.55
C GLY A 94 -15.15 -5.74 6.42
N THR A 95 -14.43 -4.62 6.28
CA THR A 95 -14.70 -3.59 5.28
C THR A 95 -13.48 -3.36 4.40
N PHE A 96 -13.66 -3.48 3.10
CA PHE A 96 -12.67 -3.19 2.07
C PHE A 96 -12.91 -1.78 1.49
N PRO A 97 -12.02 -0.81 1.74
CA PRO A 97 -12.13 0.52 1.14
C PRO A 97 -11.86 0.49 -0.36
N ILE A 98 -12.77 1.01 -1.18
CA ILE A 98 -12.56 1.21 -2.62
C ILE A 98 -12.23 2.68 -2.85
N VAL A 99 -11.04 2.94 -3.40
CA VAL A 99 -10.58 4.29 -3.76
C VAL A 99 -10.37 4.33 -5.27
N ALA A 100 -10.96 5.34 -5.94
CA ALA A 100 -10.73 5.52 -7.36
C ALA A 100 -9.30 6.01 -7.61
N PRO A 101 -8.66 5.66 -8.75
CA PRO A 101 -7.31 6.14 -9.04
C PRO A 101 -7.16 7.67 -9.04
N ALA A 102 -8.24 8.40 -9.37
CA ALA A 102 -8.27 9.87 -9.33
C ALA A 102 -8.28 10.44 -7.91
N ASP A 103 -8.70 9.64 -6.93
CA ASP A 103 -8.75 10.01 -5.52
C ASP A 103 -7.49 9.61 -4.76
N LEU A 104 -6.53 8.95 -5.41
CA LEU A 104 -5.30 8.47 -4.79
C LEU A 104 -4.12 9.41 -5.10
N TRP A 105 -3.41 9.77 -4.05
CA TRP A 105 -2.33 10.75 -4.09
C TRP A 105 -1.09 10.20 -3.40
N TRP A 106 0.08 10.67 -3.81
CA TRP A 106 1.36 10.34 -3.19
C TRP A 106 2.18 11.60 -2.94
N ARG A 107 3.14 11.53 -2.04
CA ARG A 107 4.05 12.66 -1.76
C ARG A 107 5.51 12.21 -1.87
N PRO A 108 6.38 12.95 -2.58
CA PRO A 108 7.80 12.68 -2.58
C PRO A 108 8.40 12.75 -1.17
N VAL A 109 9.26 11.79 -0.84
CA VAL A 109 10.01 11.75 0.43
C VAL A 109 11.43 11.28 0.19
N SER A 110 12.37 11.75 1.01
CA SER A 110 13.79 11.36 0.94
C SER A 110 14.05 9.92 1.39
N GLY A 111 13.11 9.28 2.08
CA GLY A 111 13.23 7.87 2.45
C GLY A 111 12.04 7.38 3.28
N GLY A 112 12.04 6.08 3.57
CA GLY A 112 10.93 5.43 4.27
C GLY A 112 9.77 5.03 3.35
N PRO A 113 8.64 4.60 3.92
CA PRO A 113 7.48 4.20 3.13
C PRO A 113 6.89 5.39 2.39
N LEU A 114 6.45 5.17 1.15
CA LEU A 114 5.82 6.21 0.33
C LEU A 114 4.52 6.70 1.01
N PRO A 115 4.41 7.99 1.38
CA PRO A 115 3.15 8.53 1.88
C PRO A 115 2.09 8.44 0.80
N LEU A 116 0.92 7.93 1.16
CA LEU A 116 -0.25 7.85 0.29
C LEU A 116 -1.42 8.50 0.98
N ALA A 117 -2.19 9.24 0.20
CA ALA A 117 -3.38 9.91 0.67
C ALA A 117 -4.57 9.64 -0.25
N TYR A 118 -5.77 9.81 0.31
CA TYR A 118 -7.02 9.63 -0.42
C TYR A 118 -7.97 10.81 -0.17
N THR A 119 -8.74 11.19 -1.19
CA THR A 119 -9.80 12.21 -1.10
C THR A 119 -11.20 11.61 -0.97
N GLY A 120 -11.38 10.38 -1.47
CA GLY A 120 -12.66 9.67 -1.45
C GLY A 120 -12.47 8.17 -1.35
N ALA A 121 -13.32 7.51 -0.56
CA ALA A 121 -13.34 6.06 -0.42
C ALA A 121 -14.76 5.55 -0.16
N VAL A 122 -15.14 4.48 -0.85
CA VAL A 122 -16.44 3.81 -0.68
C VAL A 122 -16.24 2.52 0.10
N PRO A 123 -16.97 2.28 1.21
CA PRO A 123 -16.86 1.04 1.95
C PRO A 123 -17.51 -0.11 1.17
N ARG A 124 -16.80 -1.23 1.01
CA ARG A 124 -17.37 -2.48 0.50
C ARG A 124 -17.24 -3.57 1.57
N PRO A 125 -18.35 -4.17 2.04
CA PRO A 125 -18.27 -5.32 2.94
C PRO A 125 -17.45 -6.44 2.30
N THR A 126 -16.53 -7.02 3.06
CA THR A 126 -15.83 -8.23 2.61
C THR A 126 -16.85 -9.38 2.56
N PRO A 127 -16.87 -10.18 1.49
CA PRO A 127 -17.73 -11.35 1.46
C PRO A 127 -17.38 -12.26 2.64
N ALA A 128 -18.40 -12.75 3.33
CA ALA A 128 -18.19 -13.78 4.34
C ALA A 128 -17.50 -14.96 3.66
N LEU A 129 -16.32 -15.34 4.15
CA LEU A 129 -15.71 -16.61 3.75
C LEU A 129 -16.67 -17.70 4.22
N SER A 130 -17.40 -18.29 3.29
CA SER A 130 -18.24 -19.44 3.59
C SER A 130 -17.33 -20.49 4.23
N PRO A 131 -17.69 -21.05 5.40
CA PRO A 131 -16.87 -22.08 6.01
C PRO A 131 -16.64 -23.16 4.97
N ARG A 132 -15.35 -23.48 4.72
CA ARG A 132 -14.92 -24.41 3.67
C ARG A 132 -15.82 -25.64 3.74
N ARG A 133 -16.49 -26.00 2.64
CA ARG A 133 -17.01 -27.37 2.48
C ARG A 133 -15.83 -28.28 2.76
N SER A 134 -15.91 -29.06 3.83
CA SER A 134 -14.83 -29.96 4.22
C SER A 134 -14.48 -30.79 2.99
N TRP A 135 -13.19 -30.80 2.64
CA TRP A 135 -12.66 -31.63 1.58
C TRP A 135 -12.75 -33.07 2.10
N ARG A 136 -13.94 -33.68 2.06
CA ARG A 136 -14.12 -35.09 2.39
C ARG A 136 -13.37 -35.84 1.31
N SER A 137 -12.27 -36.45 1.70
CA SER A 137 -11.56 -37.47 0.93
C SER A 137 -12.60 -38.45 0.38
N ARG A 138 -12.70 -38.53 -0.96
CA ARG A 138 -13.33 -39.69 -1.58
C ARG A 138 -12.44 -40.88 -1.26
N SER A 139 -12.82 -41.67 -0.27
CA SER A 139 -12.29 -43.02 -0.13
C SER A 139 -12.75 -43.79 -1.36
N ALA A 140 -11.81 -44.20 -2.21
CA ALA A 140 -12.08 -45.12 -3.30
C ALA A 140 -12.43 -46.50 -2.70
N PRO A 141 -13.45 -47.20 -3.19
CA PRO A 141 -13.68 -48.59 -2.83
C PRO A 141 -12.64 -49.49 -3.53
N CYS A 142 -11.95 -50.33 -2.74
CA CYS A 142 -11.34 -51.57 -3.22
C CYS A 142 -12.37 -52.69 -3.20
#